data_AF-A0A1E4GI06-F1
#
_entry.id   AF-A0A1E4GI06-F1
#
_cell.length_a   1.000
_cell.length_b   1.000
_cell.length_c   1.000
_cell.angle_alpha   90.00
_cell.angle_beta   90.00
_cell.angle_gamma   90.00
#
_symmetry.space_group_name_H-M   'P 1'
#
loop_
_entity.id
_entity.type
_entity.pdbx_description
1 polymer ?
#
loop_
_entity_poly.entity_id
_entity_poly.type
_entity_poly.pdbx_seq_one_letter_code
_entity_poly.pdbx_strand_id
1 'polypeptide(L)'
;MRKLARSFALTLSLLACAAAQLPGILQPNTILYVGGTCVSPDGRFHLDLQKDGNVVLYRFNEKLWSAGTTGSSAARLCMQPDGNFVLYGDGGDPLWSSNTAGNPGAQLRVQNDGNMVIYGVNQRVLWATETARR
;
A
#
# COMPACT_ATOMS: atom_id res chain seq x y z
N MET A 1 55.95 -24.93 3.17
CA MET A 1 55.05 -24.00 2.47
C MET A 1 53.61 -24.35 2.83
N ARG A 2 52.97 -23.62 3.76
CA ARG A 2 51.58 -23.85 4.19
C ARG A 2 50.75 -22.66 3.72
N LYS A 3 49.71 -22.92 2.92
CA LYS A 3 48.81 -21.90 2.35
C LYS A 3 47.95 -21.31 3.47
N LEU A 4 47.94 -19.98 3.58
CA LEU A 4 47.01 -19.23 4.44
C LEU A 4 45.60 -19.34 3.85
N ALA A 5 44.66 -19.86 4.64
CA ALA A 5 43.23 -19.75 4.34
C ALA A 5 42.78 -18.32 4.66
N ARG A 6 42.23 -17.62 3.66
CA ARG A 6 41.59 -16.32 3.85
C ARG A 6 40.26 -16.55 4.56
N SER A 7 40.14 -16.12 5.81
CA SER A 7 38.85 -15.97 6.48
C SER A 7 38.05 -14.88 5.78
N PHE A 8 36.94 -15.26 5.17
CA PHE A 8 35.93 -14.34 4.65
C PHE A 8 34.94 -14.08 5.79
N ALA A 9 35.08 -12.94 6.47
CA ALA A 9 34.06 -12.49 7.40
C ALA A 9 32.83 -12.09 6.59
N LEU A 10 31.77 -12.90 6.63
CA LEU A 10 30.46 -12.52 6.14
C LEU A 10 29.93 -11.44 7.09
N THR A 11 30.12 -10.16 6.76
CA THR A 11 29.34 -9.10 7.39
C THR A 11 27.90 -9.26 6.91
N LEU A 12 27.06 -9.85 7.75
CA LEU A 12 25.62 -9.81 7.56
C LEU A 12 25.19 -8.34 7.74
N SER A 13 25.04 -7.60 6.65
CA SER A 13 24.39 -6.30 6.74
C SER A 13 22.95 -6.55 7.17
N LEU A 14 22.60 -6.06 8.36
CA LEU A 14 21.23 -6.08 8.85
C LEU A 14 20.45 -4.97 8.12
N LEU A 15 20.20 -5.18 6.83
CA LEU A 15 19.17 -4.49 6.06
C LEU A 15 18.07 -5.50 5.79
N ALA A 16 17.39 -5.90 6.86
CA ALA A 16 16.10 -6.55 6.75
C ALA A 16 15.16 -5.88 7.74
N CYS A 17 14.45 -4.86 7.26
CA CYS A 17 13.00 -4.78 7.47
C CYS A 17 12.38 -3.71 6.57
N ALA A 18 12.51 -3.86 5.25
CA ALA A 18 11.29 -3.72 4.47
C ALA A 18 10.72 -5.14 4.51
N ALA A 19 9.78 -5.43 5.40
CA ALA A 19 8.96 -6.62 5.22
C ALA A 19 8.45 -6.52 3.78
N ALA A 20 8.91 -7.40 2.88
CA ALA A 20 8.54 -7.34 1.48
C ALA A 20 7.03 -7.28 1.46
N GLN A 21 6.49 -6.16 1.00
CA GLN A 21 5.07 -5.90 1.06
C GLN A 21 4.40 -7.06 0.33
N LEU A 22 3.61 -7.87 1.05
CA LEU A 22 2.93 -9.00 0.43
C LEU A 22 2.17 -8.46 -0.79
N PRO A 23 2.26 -9.12 -1.95
CA PRO A 23 1.58 -8.64 -3.16
C PRO A 23 0.14 -8.27 -2.86
N GLY A 24 -0.24 -7.06 -3.25
CA GLY A 24 -1.59 -6.53 -3.11
C GLY A 24 -1.99 -6.22 -1.67
N ILE A 25 -1.09 -6.21 -0.70
CA ILE A 25 -1.44 -5.83 0.69
C ILE A 25 -0.73 -4.52 1.01
N LEU A 26 -1.32 -3.66 1.83
CA LEU A 26 -0.63 -2.60 2.59
C LEU A 26 -0.88 -2.88 4.07
N GLN A 27 0.19 -3.19 4.80
CA GLN A 27 0.11 -3.51 6.24
C GLN A 27 -0.04 -2.22 7.05
N PRO A 28 -0.45 -2.29 8.33
CA PRO A 28 -0.32 -1.16 9.25
C PRO A 28 1.10 -0.57 9.21
N ASN A 29 1.19 0.75 9.19
CA ASN A 29 2.41 1.55 9.04
C ASN A 29 3.07 1.54 7.65
N THR A 30 2.45 0.92 6.64
CA THR A 30 2.94 1.01 5.26
C THR A 30 2.58 2.36 4.65
N ILE A 31 3.57 2.98 4.00
CA ILE A 31 3.43 4.23 3.25
C ILE A 31 3.70 3.96 1.77
N LEU A 32 2.81 4.45 0.91
CA LEU A 32 2.99 4.55 -0.53
C LEU A 32 3.23 6.01 -0.90
N TYR A 33 4.40 6.33 -1.46
CA TYR A 33 4.71 7.68 -1.92
C TYR A 33 4.20 7.92 -3.34
N VAL A 34 4.16 9.18 -3.76
CA VAL A 34 3.81 9.57 -5.14
C VAL A 34 4.63 8.79 -6.17
N GLY A 35 3.95 8.28 -7.19
CA GLY A 35 4.50 7.39 -8.21
C GLY A 35 4.61 5.93 -7.78
N GLY A 36 4.30 5.63 -6.51
CA GLY A 36 4.26 4.27 -5.98
C GLY A 36 2.99 3.53 -6.39
N THR A 37 3.12 2.21 -6.46
CA THR A 37 2.03 1.29 -6.77
C THR A 37 1.97 0.11 -5.79
N CYS A 38 0.76 -0.40 -5.55
CA CYS A 38 0.52 -1.67 -4.85
C CYS A 38 -0.24 -2.60 -5.80
N VAL A 39 0.39 -3.71 -6.20
CA VAL A 39 -0.10 -4.60 -7.25
C VAL A 39 -0.66 -5.88 -6.65
N SER A 40 -1.87 -6.26 -7.04
CA SER A 40 -2.52 -7.54 -6.70
C SER A 40 -1.63 -8.76 -6.97
N PRO A 41 -1.83 -9.89 -6.25
CA PRO A 41 -1.03 -11.10 -6.43
C PRO A 41 -0.96 -11.64 -7.87
N ASP A 42 -2.01 -11.48 -8.67
CA ASP A 42 -2.03 -11.93 -10.07
C ASP A 42 -1.51 -10.89 -11.08
N GLY A 43 -1.11 -9.70 -10.61
CA GLY A 43 -0.55 -8.64 -11.44
C GLY A 43 -1.56 -7.82 -12.24
N ARG A 44 -2.86 -8.13 -12.20
CA ARG A 44 -3.86 -7.49 -13.09
C ARG A 44 -4.40 -6.18 -12.54
N PHE A 45 -4.46 -6.07 -11.22
CA PHE A 45 -4.99 -4.90 -10.52
C PHE A 45 -3.90 -4.19 -9.77
N HIS A 46 -3.96 -2.87 -9.74
CA HIS A 46 -3.01 -2.08 -8.98
C HIS A 46 -3.62 -0.78 -8.47
N LEU A 47 -3.24 -0.42 -7.26
CA LEU A 47 -3.52 0.87 -6.63
C LEU A 47 -2.32 1.77 -6.84
N ASP A 48 -2.56 2.95 -7.40
CA ASP A 48 -1.52 3.94 -7.65
C ASP A 48 -1.81 5.21 -6.84
N LEU A 49 -0.76 5.77 -6.23
CA LEU A 49 -0.72 7.19 -5.91
C LEU A 49 -0.02 7.90 -7.07
N GLN A 50 -0.80 8.54 -7.94
CA GLN A 50 -0.34 9.14 -9.18
C GLN A 50 0.41 10.46 -8.94
N LYS A 51 1.23 10.86 -9.93
CA LYS A 51 2.00 12.11 -9.89
C LYS A 51 1.15 13.37 -9.94
N ASP A 52 -0.08 13.27 -10.44
CA ASP A 52 -1.06 14.35 -10.41
C ASP A 52 -1.79 14.44 -9.05
N GLY A 53 -1.40 13.62 -8.07
CA GLY A 53 -1.95 13.59 -6.72
C GLY A 53 -3.21 12.74 -6.56
N ASN A 54 -3.66 12.03 -7.61
CA ASN A 54 -4.82 11.16 -7.51
C ASN A 54 -4.48 9.78 -6.94
N VAL A 55 -5.39 9.22 -6.15
CA VAL A 55 -5.35 7.80 -5.76
C VAL A 55 -6.33 7.04 -6.64
N VAL A 56 -5.83 6.03 -7.36
CA VAL A 56 -6.61 5.35 -8.40
C VAL A 56 -6.38 3.84 -8.35
N LEU A 57 -7.47 3.08 -8.41
CA LEU A 57 -7.45 1.64 -8.61
C LEU A 57 -7.67 1.33 -10.09
N TYR A 58 -6.77 0.53 -10.66
CA TYR A 58 -6.81 0.10 -12.05
C TYR A 58 -6.96 -1.41 -12.18
N ARG A 59 -7.49 -1.82 -13.34
CA ARG A 59 -7.24 -3.12 -13.97
C ARG A 59 -6.46 -2.88 -15.25
N PHE A 60 -5.18 -3.23 -15.30
CA PHE A 60 -4.26 -2.79 -16.36
C PHE A 60 -4.38 -1.26 -16.57
N ASN A 61 -4.91 -0.80 -17.70
CA ASN A 61 -5.11 0.63 -17.97
C ASN A 61 -6.55 1.11 -17.74
N GLU A 62 -7.48 0.23 -17.34
CA GLU A 62 -8.88 0.56 -17.07
C GLU A 62 -9.02 1.07 -15.63
N LYS A 63 -9.42 2.35 -15.47
CA LYS A 63 -9.72 2.91 -14.15
C LYS A 63 -11.00 2.29 -13.60
N LEU A 64 -10.91 1.63 -12.45
CA LEU A 64 -12.06 1.05 -11.76
C LEU A 64 -12.64 2.01 -10.71
N TRP A 65 -11.77 2.70 -9.97
CA TRP A 65 -12.16 3.61 -8.89
C TRP A 65 -11.11 4.71 -8.70
N SER A 66 -11.52 5.86 -8.15
CA SER A 66 -10.62 6.95 -7.78
C SER A 66 -11.12 7.68 -6.55
N ALA A 67 -10.17 8.19 -5.74
CA ALA A 67 -10.47 9.04 -4.59
C ALA A 67 -10.89 10.48 -4.99
N GLY A 68 -10.69 10.87 -6.25
CA GLY A 68 -11.04 12.20 -6.74
C GLY A 68 -10.09 13.31 -6.30
N THR A 69 -8.80 13.00 -6.10
CA THR A 69 -7.79 13.93 -5.54
C THR A 69 -6.81 14.49 -6.57
N THR A 70 -7.14 14.42 -7.87
CA THR A 70 -6.34 15.02 -8.95
C THR A 70 -6.12 16.52 -8.71
N GLY A 71 -4.88 16.98 -8.90
CA GLY A 71 -4.47 18.37 -8.73
C GLY A 71 -4.18 18.75 -7.27
N SER A 72 -4.27 17.80 -6.34
CA SER A 72 -3.92 18.03 -4.93
C SER A 72 -2.41 18.05 -4.69
N SER A 73 -1.99 18.53 -3.52
CA SER A 73 -0.61 18.49 -3.03
C SER A 73 -0.20 17.13 -2.43
N ALA A 74 -0.83 16.05 -2.87
CA ALA A 74 -0.64 14.71 -2.32
C ALA A 74 0.82 14.26 -2.39
N ALA A 75 1.28 13.70 -1.28
CA ALA A 75 2.67 13.32 -1.05
C ALA A 75 2.82 11.83 -0.71
N ARG A 76 1.89 11.32 0.09
CA ARG A 76 1.94 9.95 0.60
C ARG A 76 0.55 9.44 0.97
N LEU A 77 0.36 8.16 0.76
CA LEU A 77 -0.84 7.41 1.12
C LEU A 77 -0.43 6.37 2.18
N CYS A 78 -1.10 6.37 3.33
CA CYS A 78 -0.66 5.61 4.49
C CYS A 78 -1.78 4.71 5.01
N MET A 79 -1.47 3.42 5.22
CA MET A 79 -2.29 2.52 6.04
C MET A 79 -1.85 2.70 7.49
N GLN A 80 -2.54 3.56 8.22
CA GLN A 80 -2.15 3.98 9.56
C GLN A 80 -2.32 2.86 10.60
N PRO A 81 -1.53 2.87 11.69
CA PRO A 81 -1.65 1.87 12.75
C PRO A 81 -2.99 1.87 13.49
N ASP A 82 -3.75 2.98 13.44
CA ASP A 82 -5.11 3.07 13.99
C ASP A 82 -6.19 2.44 13.09
N GLY A 83 -5.78 1.93 11.91
CA GLY A 83 -6.65 1.30 10.93
C GLY A 83 -7.28 2.23 9.91
N ASN A 84 -6.88 3.51 9.89
CA ASN A 84 -7.34 4.43 8.86
C ASN A 84 -6.43 4.42 7.63
N PHE A 85 -7.01 4.49 6.44
CA PHE A 85 -6.26 4.65 5.19
C PHE A 85 -6.37 6.10 4.72
N VAL A 86 -5.26 6.83 4.71
CA VAL A 86 -5.27 8.29 4.61
C VAL A 86 -4.27 8.77 3.57
N LEU A 87 -4.74 9.64 2.68
CA LEU A 87 -3.91 10.43 1.78
C LEU A 87 -3.49 11.72 2.47
N TYR A 88 -2.20 12.00 2.48
CA TYR A 88 -1.63 13.21 3.04
C TYR A 88 -0.94 14.05 1.98
N GLY A 89 -1.08 15.37 2.12
CA GLY A 89 -0.30 16.34 1.36
C GLY A 89 1.11 16.55 1.89
N ASP A 90 1.92 17.31 1.15
CA ASP A 90 3.32 17.64 1.49
C ASP A 90 3.45 18.34 2.85
N GLY A 91 2.48 19.18 3.23
CA GLY A 91 2.43 19.87 4.53
C GLY A 91 1.99 18.99 5.71
N GLY A 92 1.59 17.74 5.45
CA GLY A 92 1.06 16.83 6.46
C GLY A 92 -0.45 16.90 6.65
N ASP A 93 -1.16 17.71 5.88
CA ASP A 93 -2.63 17.81 5.92
C ASP A 93 -3.28 16.56 5.31
N PRO A 94 -4.35 16.01 5.94
CA PRO A 94 -5.12 14.93 5.35
C PRO A 94 -5.98 15.46 4.19
N LEU A 95 -5.83 14.85 3.00
CA LEU A 95 -6.54 15.23 1.78
C LEU A 95 -7.74 14.32 1.50
N TRP A 96 -7.66 13.05 1.92
CA TRP A 96 -8.73 12.06 1.81
C TRP A 96 -8.53 10.96 2.86
N SER A 97 -9.61 10.33 3.32
CA SER A 97 -9.57 9.22 4.27
C SER A 97 -10.67 8.20 4.02
N SER A 98 -10.38 6.92 4.28
CA SER A 98 -11.37 5.84 4.32
C SER A 98 -12.34 5.92 5.50
N ASN A 99 -12.05 6.77 6.50
CA ASN A 99 -12.82 6.91 7.74
C ASN A 99 -12.94 5.59 8.53
N THR A 100 -11.87 4.79 8.55
CA THR A 100 -11.83 3.49 9.25
C THR A 100 -10.97 3.50 10.53
N ALA A 101 -10.67 4.68 11.07
CA ALA A 101 -9.93 4.84 12.32
C ALA A 101 -10.60 4.09 13.50
N GLY A 102 -9.80 3.70 14.49
CA GLY A 102 -10.26 2.91 15.65
C GLY A 102 -10.27 1.40 15.40
N ASN A 103 -9.60 0.94 14.33
CA ASN A 103 -9.49 -0.47 13.94
C ASN A 103 -8.01 -0.89 13.85
N PRO A 104 -7.26 -0.90 14.97
CA PRO A 104 -5.84 -1.23 14.95
C PRO A 104 -5.58 -2.61 14.34
N GLY A 105 -4.49 -2.73 13.58
CA GLY A 105 -4.16 -3.94 12.84
C GLY A 105 -4.93 -4.12 11.53
N ALA A 106 -5.75 -3.14 11.11
CA ALA A 106 -6.37 -3.20 9.80
C ALA A 106 -5.35 -3.08 8.67
N GLN A 107 -5.62 -3.74 7.56
CA GLN A 107 -4.77 -3.75 6.37
C GLN A 107 -5.63 -3.50 5.13
N LEU A 108 -5.04 -2.83 4.13
CA LEU A 108 -5.66 -2.71 2.81
C LEU A 108 -5.23 -3.87 1.94
N ARG A 109 -6.14 -4.38 1.10
CA ARG A 109 -5.88 -5.41 0.10
C ARG A 109 -6.41 -5.01 -1.27
N VAL A 110 -5.53 -4.96 -2.27
CA VAL A 110 -5.82 -4.98 -3.70
C VAL A 110 -5.93 -6.43 -4.14
N GLN A 111 -7.14 -6.87 -4.48
CA GLN A 111 -7.48 -8.27 -4.66
C GLN A 111 -7.57 -8.66 -6.14
N ASN A 112 -7.44 -9.97 -6.41
CA ASN A 112 -7.51 -10.54 -7.76
C ASN A 112 -8.94 -10.53 -8.35
N ASP A 113 -9.96 -10.20 -7.56
CA ASP A 113 -11.33 -9.98 -8.04
C ASP A 113 -11.57 -8.53 -8.51
N GLY A 114 -10.56 -7.66 -8.35
CA GLY A 114 -10.62 -6.24 -8.69
C GLY A 114 -11.21 -5.36 -7.61
N ASN A 115 -11.41 -5.88 -6.40
CA ASN A 115 -11.79 -5.08 -5.24
C ASN A 115 -10.56 -4.56 -4.50
N MET A 116 -10.69 -3.36 -3.94
CA MET A 116 -9.77 -2.84 -2.94
C MET A 116 -10.51 -2.72 -1.62
N VAL A 117 -10.05 -3.48 -0.62
CA VAL A 117 -10.78 -3.66 0.65
C VAL A 117 -9.88 -3.40 1.83
N ILE A 118 -10.39 -2.67 2.82
CA ILE A 118 -9.76 -2.56 4.13
C ILE A 118 -10.38 -3.60 5.05
N TYR A 119 -9.55 -4.54 5.50
CA TYR A 119 -9.94 -5.54 6.48
C TYR A 119 -9.42 -5.16 7.85
N GLY A 120 -10.31 -5.15 8.85
CA GLY A 120 -9.93 -5.18 10.25
C GLY A 120 -9.48 -6.58 10.70
N VAL A 121 -9.28 -6.72 12.00
CA VAL A 121 -9.02 -8.03 12.62
C VAL A 121 -10.15 -9.02 12.32
N ASN A 122 -9.83 -10.32 12.31
CA ASN A 122 -10.78 -11.41 11.99
C ASN A 122 -11.45 -11.29 10.60
N GLN A 123 -10.79 -10.64 9.64
CA GLN A 123 -11.28 -10.46 8.26
C GLN A 123 -12.61 -9.67 8.17
N ARG A 124 -12.94 -8.83 9.16
CA ARG A 124 -14.08 -7.91 9.06
C ARG A 124 -13.80 -6.87 7.96
N VAL A 125 -14.70 -6.77 6.98
CA VAL A 125 -14.67 -5.68 5.99
C VAL A 125 -15.04 -4.37 6.67
N LEU A 126 -14.16 -3.37 6.59
CA LEU A 126 -14.39 -2.03 7.12
C LEU A 126 -14.79 -1.04 6.03
N TRP A 127 -14.23 -1.22 4.83
CA TRP A 127 -14.50 -0.40 3.66
C TRP A 127 -14.10 -1.16 2.39
N ALA A 128 -14.76 -0.90 1.27
CA ALA A 128 -14.42 -1.46 -0.04
C ALA A 128 -14.72 -0.46 -1.17
N THR A 129 -14.04 -0.60 -2.30
CA THR A 129 -14.35 0.16 -3.53
C THR A 129 -15.62 -0.34 -4.24
N GLU A 130 -16.12 -1.52 -3.88
CA GLU A 130 -17.27 -2.19 -4.51
C GLU A 130 -17.07 -2.40 -6.03
N THR A 131 -15.83 -2.69 -6.43
CA THR A 131 -15.43 -2.89 -7.83
C THR A 131 -15.23 -4.36 -8.20
N ALA A 132 -15.47 -5.28 -7.26
CA ALA A 132 -15.46 -6.71 -7.54
C ALA A 132 -16.50 -7.02 -8.63
N ARG A 133 -16.06 -7.59 -9.76
CA ARG A 133 -16.99 -8.11 -10.77
C ARG A 133 -17.26 -9.58 -10.46
N ARG A 134 -18.54 -9.96 -10.47
CA ARG A 134 -18.97 -11.37 -10.42
C ARG A 134 -18.53 -12.13 -11.67
#